data_AF-A0A3C1XBI4-F1
#
_entry.id   AF-A0A3C1XBI4-F1
#
_cell.length_a   1.000
_cell.length_b   1.000
_cell.length_c   1.000
_cell.angle_alpha   90.00
_cell.angle_beta   90.00
_cell.angle_gamma   90.00
#
_symmetry.space_group_name_H-M   'P 1'
#
loop_
_entity.id
_entity.type
_entity.pdbx_description
1 polymer ?
#
loop_
_entity_poly.entity_id
_entity_poly.type
_entity_poly.pdbx_seq_one_letter_code
_entity_poly.pdbx_strand_id
1 'polypeptide(L)'
;TDITILVVAADDGVMPQTIEAINHSKAAGVPIIVAINKIDKPGANPQRVIQELAEHGVMSQAWGGESEFVEISAKFNQNLDALLETILLVAEIQELKADPTVRAIGTVVEARLDQGRGAIATLLVQQGTLHMQDPIVVGNTYGRVRTMTNDLGRRIKEASPSTPVELTGLSDVPQAGDHFAVFEDEKSARAAGEERAKRAQLIKRQSTRRVSLDNLFDTLKEGQVKTVNIIIKADVQGTAEALAASLQKIDVEGVKVDIVHAAVGAISESDVSLAAASNAIIIGFNVRPTGLAREQAEHEDVDIRLHSIIYKVIEEIETAMRGMLDPEYKEEIIGEAVVRETFNVSKVGTIAGFMVIRGKVQRDASVRVIRDGVVIHDGAIASLKHYKDDVKEVGNAQEGGLMIENYNDILVDDTFEVYKMVE
;
A
#
# COMPACT_ATOMS: atom_id res chain seq x y z
N THR A 1 -19.24 13.43 -13.37
CA THR A 1 -19.54 13.17 -14.79
C THR A 1 -21.04 13.06 -14.92
N ASP A 2 -21.59 13.37 -16.09
CA ASP A 2 -23.05 13.39 -16.28
C ASP A 2 -23.62 12.02 -16.68
N ILE A 3 -22.77 11.14 -17.22
CA ILE A 3 -23.09 9.76 -17.59
C ILE A 3 -21.90 8.88 -17.20
N THR A 4 -22.16 7.65 -16.72
CA THR A 4 -21.12 6.65 -16.48
C THR A 4 -21.28 5.48 -17.44
N ILE A 5 -20.17 5.08 -18.08
CA ILE A 5 -20.11 3.90 -18.92
C ILE A 5 -19.39 2.78 -18.15
N LEU A 6 -20.12 1.71 -17.87
CA LEU A 6 -19.60 0.51 -17.21
C LEU A 6 -19.20 -0.52 -18.27
N VAL A 7 -17.90 -0.70 -18.46
CA VAL A 7 -17.37 -1.71 -19.39
C VAL A 7 -17.18 -3.04 -18.65
N VAL A 8 -17.90 -4.08 -19.08
CA VAL A 8 -17.82 -5.42 -18.47
C VAL A 8 -17.48 -6.44 -19.54
N ALA A 9 -16.53 -7.32 -19.26
CA ALA A 9 -16.13 -8.33 -20.23
C ALA A 9 -17.08 -9.54 -20.21
N ALA A 10 -17.50 -9.99 -21.38
CA ALA A 10 -18.41 -11.13 -21.53
C ALA A 10 -17.82 -12.47 -21.08
N ASP A 11 -16.50 -12.59 -21.01
CA ASP A 11 -15.77 -13.78 -20.54
C ASP A 11 -15.50 -13.75 -19.02
N ASP A 12 -15.19 -12.59 -18.47
CA ASP A 12 -14.80 -12.44 -17.06
C ASP A 12 -16.01 -12.30 -16.12
N GLY A 13 -17.13 -11.72 -16.57
CA GLY A 13 -18.29 -11.47 -15.71
C GLY A 13 -18.13 -10.24 -14.81
N VAL A 14 -18.96 -10.15 -13.77
CA VAL A 14 -18.92 -9.05 -12.79
C VAL A 14 -17.82 -9.31 -11.75
N MET A 15 -16.84 -8.42 -11.70
CA MET A 15 -15.72 -8.48 -10.76
C MET A 15 -15.93 -7.51 -9.58
N PRO A 16 -15.20 -7.67 -8.45
CA PRO A 16 -15.28 -6.74 -7.32
C PRO A 16 -15.10 -5.27 -7.71
N GLN A 17 -14.18 -4.95 -8.63
CA GLN A 17 -14.01 -3.57 -9.11
C GLN A 17 -15.23 -3.05 -9.88
N THR A 18 -15.93 -3.93 -10.61
CA THR A 18 -17.18 -3.59 -11.29
C THR A 18 -18.25 -3.20 -10.27
N ILE A 19 -18.34 -3.94 -9.15
CA ILE A 19 -19.29 -3.66 -8.07
C ILE A 19 -18.98 -2.30 -7.41
N GLU A 20 -17.71 -2.00 -7.17
CA GLU A 20 -17.28 -0.69 -6.67
C GLU A 20 -17.69 0.45 -7.61
N ALA A 21 -17.49 0.27 -8.92
CA ALA A 21 -17.88 1.27 -9.93
C ALA A 21 -19.42 1.47 -9.99
N ILE A 22 -20.20 0.39 -9.85
CA ILE A 22 -21.67 0.46 -9.77
C ILE A 22 -22.09 1.27 -8.54
N ASN A 23 -21.51 0.96 -7.38
CA ASN A 23 -21.83 1.65 -6.12
C ASN A 23 -21.49 3.14 -6.20
N HIS A 24 -20.34 3.49 -6.79
CA HIS A 24 -19.94 4.88 -6.98
C HIS A 24 -20.91 5.64 -7.88
N SER A 25 -21.33 5.02 -8.99
CA SER A 25 -22.25 5.63 -9.97
C SER A 25 -23.64 5.83 -9.36
N LYS A 26 -24.14 4.84 -8.62
CA LYS A 26 -25.42 4.93 -7.91
C LYS A 26 -25.41 5.98 -6.81
N ALA A 27 -24.33 6.05 -6.03
CA ALA A 27 -24.18 7.07 -4.98
C ALA A 27 -24.12 8.50 -5.57
N ALA A 28 -23.54 8.65 -6.76
CA ALA A 28 -23.52 9.91 -7.49
C ALA A 28 -24.85 10.25 -8.20
N GLY A 29 -25.79 9.31 -8.29
CA GLY A 29 -27.08 9.49 -8.97
C GLY A 29 -26.94 9.66 -10.49
N VAL A 30 -25.88 9.10 -11.08
CA VAL A 30 -25.54 9.27 -12.50
C VAL A 30 -26.10 8.10 -13.31
N PRO A 31 -26.74 8.33 -14.47
CA PRO A 31 -27.21 7.25 -15.34
C PRO A 31 -26.07 6.34 -15.80
N ILE A 32 -26.32 5.03 -15.79
CA ILE A 32 -25.34 4.00 -16.14
C ILE A 32 -25.69 3.41 -17.51
N ILE A 33 -24.72 3.42 -18.42
CA ILE A 33 -24.74 2.67 -19.68
C ILE A 33 -23.76 1.51 -19.55
N VAL A 34 -24.20 0.30 -19.81
CA VAL A 34 -23.37 -0.91 -19.72
C VAL A 34 -22.88 -1.28 -21.12
N ALA A 35 -21.56 -1.34 -21.29
CA ALA A 35 -20.93 -1.85 -22.51
C ALA A 35 -20.37 -3.26 -22.26
N ILE A 36 -21.03 -4.29 -22.79
CA ILE A 36 -20.58 -5.67 -22.68
C ILE A 36 -19.52 -5.91 -23.76
N ASN A 37 -18.26 -6.00 -23.38
CA ASN A 37 -17.12 -6.10 -24.28
C ASN A 37 -16.69 -7.56 -24.52
N LYS A 38 -15.87 -7.77 -25.57
CA LYS A 38 -15.30 -9.06 -25.99
C LYS A 38 -16.32 -10.08 -26.52
N ILE A 39 -17.40 -9.64 -27.14
CA ILE A 39 -18.40 -10.54 -27.76
C ILE A 39 -17.84 -11.39 -28.91
N ASP A 40 -16.66 -11.03 -29.43
CA ASP A 40 -15.94 -11.78 -30.46
C ASP A 40 -15.34 -13.09 -29.95
N LYS A 41 -15.24 -13.30 -28.64
CA LYS A 41 -14.64 -14.51 -28.08
C LYS A 41 -15.63 -15.68 -28.11
N PRO A 42 -15.19 -16.90 -28.47
CA PRO A 42 -16.06 -18.08 -28.50
C PRO A 42 -16.62 -18.49 -27.11
N GLY A 43 -15.99 -18.04 -26.02
CA GLY A 43 -16.46 -18.24 -24.65
C GLY A 43 -17.23 -17.05 -24.07
N ALA A 44 -17.55 -16.03 -24.87
CA ALA A 44 -18.29 -14.87 -24.42
C ALA A 44 -19.74 -15.24 -24.09
N ASN A 45 -20.22 -14.82 -22.91
CA ASN A 45 -21.61 -15.01 -22.53
C ASN A 45 -22.22 -13.69 -22.03
N PRO A 46 -22.75 -12.83 -22.94
CA PRO A 46 -23.40 -11.58 -22.58
C PRO A 46 -24.59 -11.76 -21.65
N GLN A 47 -25.38 -12.83 -21.84
CA GLN A 47 -26.56 -13.10 -21.01
C GLN A 47 -26.19 -13.33 -19.54
N ARG A 48 -25.09 -14.04 -19.28
CA ARG A 48 -24.57 -14.21 -17.91
C ARG A 48 -24.25 -12.86 -17.27
N VAL A 49 -23.58 -11.96 -18.00
CA VAL A 49 -23.23 -10.62 -17.50
C VAL A 49 -24.46 -9.80 -17.17
N ILE A 50 -25.50 -9.85 -18.01
CA ILE A 50 -26.77 -9.16 -17.76
C ILE A 50 -27.43 -9.66 -16.46
N GLN A 51 -27.42 -10.98 -16.25
CA GLN A 51 -27.99 -11.59 -15.04
C GLN A 51 -27.21 -11.18 -13.78
N GLU A 52 -25.88 -11.27 -13.81
CA GLU A 52 -25.02 -10.89 -12.68
C GLU A 52 -25.17 -9.40 -12.35
N LEU A 53 -25.27 -8.52 -13.36
CA LEU A 53 -25.48 -7.08 -13.13
C LEU A 53 -26.86 -6.77 -12.53
N ALA A 54 -27.88 -7.55 -12.89
CA ALA A 54 -29.22 -7.40 -12.32
C ALA A 54 -29.23 -7.70 -10.82
N GLU A 55 -28.44 -8.67 -10.34
CA GLU A 55 -28.28 -8.97 -8.90
C GLU A 55 -27.67 -7.78 -8.13
N HIS A 56 -26.84 -6.98 -8.79
CA HIS A 56 -26.29 -5.73 -8.25
C HIS A 56 -27.18 -4.51 -8.52
N GLY A 57 -28.42 -4.74 -8.97
CA GLY A 57 -29.44 -3.72 -9.21
C GLY A 57 -29.15 -2.81 -10.41
N VAL A 58 -28.40 -3.28 -11.40
CA VAL A 58 -28.24 -2.64 -12.70
C VAL A 58 -29.06 -3.46 -13.69
N MET A 59 -30.29 -3.01 -13.95
CA MET A 59 -31.24 -3.73 -14.81
C MET A 59 -31.37 -3.05 -16.17
N SER A 60 -31.44 -3.87 -17.23
CA SER A 60 -31.64 -3.42 -18.59
C SER A 60 -33.04 -2.85 -18.80
N GLN A 61 -33.17 -1.81 -19.63
CA GLN A 61 -34.48 -1.31 -20.08
C GLN A 61 -35.38 -2.39 -20.70
N ALA A 62 -34.79 -3.37 -21.42
CA ALA A 62 -35.55 -4.49 -21.99
C ALA A 62 -36.26 -5.35 -20.93
N TRP A 63 -35.79 -5.28 -19.68
CA TRP A 63 -36.31 -6.01 -18.52
C TRP A 63 -37.02 -5.08 -17.53
N GLY A 64 -37.37 -3.86 -17.97
CA GLY A 64 -38.05 -2.85 -17.15
C GLY A 64 -37.13 -2.07 -16.20
N GLY A 65 -35.82 -2.09 -16.44
CA GLY A 65 -34.83 -1.29 -15.71
C GLY A 65 -34.57 0.09 -16.33
N GLU A 66 -33.57 0.78 -15.79
CA GLU A 66 -33.21 2.16 -16.19
C GLU A 66 -31.91 2.22 -17.03
N SER A 67 -31.12 1.15 -17.03
CA SER A 67 -29.79 1.15 -17.67
C SER A 67 -29.84 0.61 -19.10
N GLU A 68 -29.09 1.24 -19.99
CA GLU A 68 -28.91 0.79 -21.37
C GLU A 68 -27.78 -0.23 -21.47
N PHE A 69 -27.94 -1.24 -22.32
CA PHE A 69 -26.98 -2.31 -22.50
C PHE A 69 -26.58 -2.42 -23.97
N VAL A 70 -25.28 -2.30 -24.25
CA VAL A 70 -24.74 -2.39 -25.60
C VAL A 70 -23.66 -3.45 -25.65
N GLU A 71 -23.85 -4.45 -26.51
CA GLU A 71 -22.87 -5.50 -26.78
C GLU A 71 -21.85 -5.02 -27.81
N ILE A 72 -20.57 -4.96 -27.44
CA ILE A 72 -19.48 -4.42 -28.28
C ILE A 72 -18.29 -5.38 -28.40
N SER A 73 -17.54 -5.23 -29.50
CA SER A 73 -16.16 -5.72 -29.57
C SER A 73 -15.22 -4.54 -29.81
N ALA A 74 -14.51 -4.12 -28.77
CA ALA A 74 -13.51 -3.06 -28.87
C ALA A 74 -12.30 -3.46 -29.74
N LYS A 75 -12.06 -4.77 -29.95
CA LYS A 75 -10.96 -5.25 -30.79
C LYS A 75 -11.29 -5.20 -32.28
N PHE A 76 -12.52 -5.54 -32.63
CA PHE A 76 -12.98 -5.59 -34.02
C PHE A 76 -13.82 -4.36 -34.40
N ASN A 77 -13.91 -3.35 -33.52
CA ASN A 77 -14.73 -2.16 -33.68
C ASN A 77 -16.20 -2.49 -34.03
N GLN A 78 -16.76 -3.53 -33.41
CA GLN A 78 -18.16 -3.91 -33.63
C GLN A 78 -19.05 -3.18 -32.63
N ASN A 79 -20.16 -2.63 -33.12
CA ASN A 79 -21.21 -1.94 -32.36
C ASN A 79 -20.76 -0.70 -31.55
N LEU A 80 -19.58 -0.14 -31.86
CA LEU A 80 -19.15 1.11 -31.25
C LEU A 80 -20.02 2.30 -31.67
N ASP A 81 -20.53 2.30 -32.91
CA ASP A 81 -21.47 3.31 -33.39
C ASP A 81 -22.80 3.24 -32.61
N ALA A 82 -23.30 2.04 -32.34
CA ALA A 82 -24.49 1.84 -31.51
C ALA A 82 -24.26 2.34 -30.08
N LEU A 83 -23.09 2.08 -29.48
CA LEU A 83 -22.76 2.62 -28.16
C LEU A 83 -22.73 4.15 -28.17
N LEU A 84 -22.17 4.76 -29.21
CA LEU A 84 -22.14 6.22 -29.36
C LEU A 84 -23.56 6.80 -29.47
N GLU A 85 -24.42 6.19 -30.29
CA GLU A 85 -25.82 6.59 -30.42
C GLU A 85 -26.57 6.49 -29.08
N THR A 86 -26.36 5.41 -28.32
CA THR A 86 -26.94 5.25 -26.97
C THR A 86 -26.45 6.34 -26.01
N ILE A 87 -25.16 6.68 -26.01
CA ILE A 87 -24.61 7.76 -25.17
C ILE A 87 -25.28 9.09 -25.52
N LEU A 88 -25.42 9.39 -26.81
CA LEU A 88 -26.08 10.62 -27.27
C LEU A 88 -27.55 10.67 -26.86
N LEU A 89 -28.27 9.55 -26.99
CA LEU A 89 -29.66 9.44 -26.58
C LEU A 89 -29.84 9.70 -25.07
N VAL A 90 -29.03 9.06 -24.24
CA VAL A 90 -29.09 9.26 -22.78
C VAL A 90 -28.74 10.71 -22.42
N ALA A 91 -27.75 11.31 -23.08
CA ALA A 91 -27.39 12.72 -22.86
C ALA A 91 -28.53 13.68 -23.23
N GLU A 92 -29.27 13.41 -24.30
CA GLU A 92 -30.43 14.20 -24.71
C GLU A 92 -31.57 14.09 -23.69
N ILE A 93 -31.84 12.89 -23.19
CA ILE A 93 -32.86 12.65 -22.14
C ILE A 93 -32.52 13.39 -20.83
N GLN A 94 -31.24 13.51 -20.49
CA GLN A 94 -30.79 14.23 -19.29
C GLN A 94 -30.90 15.76 -19.42
N GLU A 95 -31.20 16.30 -20.61
CA GLU A 95 -31.28 17.74 -20.88
C GLU A 95 -30.08 18.54 -20.34
N LEU A 96 -28.86 18.04 -20.54
CA LEU A 96 -27.64 18.65 -20.02
C LEU A 96 -27.48 20.09 -20.54
N LYS A 97 -27.41 21.06 -19.62
CA LYS A 97 -27.30 22.49 -19.91
C LYS A 97 -26.17 23.11 -19.11
N ALA A 98 -25.40 23.96 -19.75
CA ALA A 98 -24.38 24.78 -19.11
C ALA A 98 -24.44 26.21 -19.66
N ASP A 99 -24.28 27.20 -18.78
CA ASP A 99 -24.21 28.60 -19.19
C ASP A 99 -22.75 28.98 -19.47
N PRO A 100 -22.37 29.32 -20.72
CA PRO A 100 -21.01 29.72 -21.05
C PRO A 100 -20.71 31.18 -20.66
N THR A 101 -21.72 31.99 -20.34
CA THR A 101 -21.58 33.44 -20.13
C THR A 101 -21.15 33.82 -18.71
N VAL A 102 -21.28 32.89 -17.77
CA VAL A 102 -20.84 33.07 -16.38
C VAL A 102 -19.35 32.79 -16.21
N ARG A 103 -18.83 33.05 -15.01
CA ARG A 103 -17.43 32.75 -14.67
C ARG A 103 -17.20 31.25 -14.59
N ALA A 104 -16.00 30.84 -14.98
CA ALA A 104 -15.66 29.44 -15.02
C ALA A 104 -15.65 28.80 -13.62
N ILE A 105 -16.36 27.69 -13.50
CA ILE A 105 -16.34 26.80 -12.34
C ILE A 105 -16.14 25.39 -12.86
N GLY A 106 -15.43 24.55 -12.10
CA GLY A 106 -15.30 23.15 -12.42
C GLY A 106 -14.44 22.40 -11.43
N THR A 107 -13.84 21.31 -11.88
CA THR A 107 -13.13 20.36 -11.03
C THR A 107 -11.76 20.00 -11.59
N VAL A 108 -10.80 19.76 -10.71
CA VAL A 108 -9.48 19.23 -11.06
C VAL A 108 -9.62 17.74 -11.39
N VAL A 109 -9.20 17.35 -12.58
CA VAL A 109 -9.10 15.94 -12.99
C VAL A 109 -7.80 15.36 -12.46
N GLU A 110 -6.69 16.02 -12.73
CA GLU A 110 -5.35 15.60 -12.32
C GLU A 110 -4.44 16.82 -12.16
N ALA A 111 -3.37 16.66 -11.37
CA ALA A 111 -2.37 17.68 -11.18
C ALA A 111 -0.99 17.07 -11.01
N ARG A 112 0.01 17.78 -11.54
CA ARG A 112 1.42 17.38 -11.53
C ARG A 112 2.35 18.58 -11.43
N LEU A 113 3.57 18.33 -10.97
CA LEU A 113 4.64 19.32 -10.94
C LEU A 113 5.62 19.05 -12.09
N ASP A 114 5.77 20.02 -12.99
CA ASP A 114 6.67 19.93 -14.13
C ASP A 114 7.93 20.78 -13.94
N GLN A 115 9.08 20.22 -14.29
CA GLN A 115 10.37 20.91 -14.20
C GLN A 115 10.45 21.99 -15.29
N GLY A 116 10.22 23.25 -14.88
CA GLY A 116 10.33 24.44 -15.73
C GLY A 116 8.99 25.12 -16.03
N ARG A 117 7.88 24.37 -16.05
CA ARG A 117 6.53 24.96 -16.18
C ARG A 117 5.84 25.20 -14.82
N GLY A 118 6.34 24.59 -13.75
CA GLY A 118 5.78 24.71 -12.40
C GLY A 118 4.56 23.80 -12.20
N ALA A 119 3.61 24.22 -11.36
CA ALA A 119 2.38 23.46 -11.13
C ALA A 119 1.50 23.45 -12.39
N ILE A 120 1.19 22.24 -12.85
CA ILE A 120 0.29 21.97 -13.98
C ILE A 120 -0.94 21.26 -13.44
N ALA A 121 -2.12 21.71 -13.85
CA ALA A 121 -3.38 21.06 -13.50
C ALA A 121 -4.26 20.88 -14.74
N THR A 122 -4.83 19.69 -14.91
CA THR A 122 -5.88 19.41 -15.88
C THR A 122 -7.22 19.63 -15.21
N LEU A 123 -7.97 20.63 -15.68
CA LEU A 123 -9.27 21.01 -15.16
C LEU A 123 -10.37 20.63 -16.15
N LEU A 124 -11.53 20.24 -15.65
CA LEU A 124 -12.75 20.11 -16.44
C LEU A 124 -13.66 21.30 -16.13
N VAL A 125 -13.90 22.15 -17.14
CA VAL A 125 -14.82 23.29 -17.02
C VAL A 125 -16.26 22.77 -17.02
N GLN A 126 -17.04 23.07 -15.99
CA GLN A 126 -18.43 22.62 -15.87
C GLN A 126 -19.43 23.72 -16.20
N GLN A 127 -19.14 24.95 -15.80
CA GLN A 127 -19.93 26.13 -16.12
C GLN A 127 -19.00 27.29 -16.47
N GLY A 128 -19.52 28.25 -17.24
CA GLY A 128 -18.81 29.43 -17.67
C GLY A 128 -17.72 29.16 -18.70
N THR A 129 -16.99 30.22 -19.05
CA THR A 129 -15.86 30.12 -19.98
C THR A 129 -14.58 30.56 -19.26
N LEU A 130 -13.56 29.70 -19.27
CA LEU A 130 -12.26 29.97 -18.68
C LEU A 130 -11.37 30.65 -19.71
N HIS A 131 -10.77 31.79 -19.36
CA HIS A 131 -9.89 32.55 -20.24
C HIS A 131 -8.45 32.57 -19.73
N MET A 132 -7.52 32.82 -20.66
CA MET A 132 -6.16 33.15 -20.25
C MET A 132 -6.15 34.41 -19.39
N GLN A 133 -5.25 34.44 -18.42
CA GLN A 133 -5.09 35.50 -17.44
C GLN A 133 -6.19 35.63 -16.38
N ASP A 134 -7.18 34.73 -16.37
CA ASP A 134 -8.19 34.72 -15.31
C ASP A 134 -7.55 34.44 -13.94
N PRO A 135 -7.95 35.18 -12.89
CA PRO A 135 -7.58 34.87 -11.52
C PRO A 135 -8.42 33.67 -11.04
N ILE A 136 -7.73 32.61 -10.61
CA ILE A 136 -8.34 31.32 -10.31
C ILE A 136 -7.97 30.87 -8.88
N VAL A 137 -8.96 30.33 -8.18
CA VAL A 137 -8.75 29.61 -6.92
C VAL A 137 -9.12 28.15 -7.16
N VAL A 138 -8.22 27.23 -6.82
CA VAL A 138 -8.39 25.78 -7.00
C VAL A 138 -8.19 25.12 -5.64
N GLY A 139 -9.24 24.60 -5.02
CA GLY A 139 -9.15 24.03 -3.67
C GLY A 139 -8.54 25.00 -2.67
N ASN A 140 -7.33 24.66 -2.19
CA ASN A 140 -6.52 25.45 -1.25
C ASN A 140 -5.40 26.27 -1.91
N THR A 141 -5.24 26.18 -3.24
CA THR A 141 -4.25 26.95 -4.00
C THR A 141 -4.93 28.05 -4.80
N TYR A 142 -4.13 29.02 -5.23
CA TYR A 142 -4.58 30.13 -6.06
C TYR A 142 -3.51 30.49 -7.08
N GLY A 143 -3.91 31.22 -8.11
CA GLY A 143 -2.96 31.72 -9.09
C GLY A 143 -3.64 32.47 -10.22
N ARG A 144 -2.92 32.58 -11.33
CA ARG A 144 -3.41 33.22 -12.55
C ARG A 144 -3.09 32.33 -13.73
N VAL A 145 -4.09 32.10 -14.58
CA VAL A 145 -3.94 31.23 -15.75
C VAL A 145 -2.90 31.82 -16.71
N ARG A 146 -1.73 31.19 -16.83
CA ARG A 146 -0.64 31.65 -17.71
C ARG A 146 -0.77 31.09 -19.12
N THR A 147 -1.06 29.80 -19.21
CA THR A 147 -1.22 29.08 -20.48
C THR A 147 -2.35 28.07 -20.34
N MET A 148 -3.08 27.83 -21.42
CA MET A 148 -4.06 26.77 -21.52
C MET A 148 -3.79 25.92 -22.75
N THR A 149 -3.91 24.60 -22.59
CA THR A 149 -3.73 23.60 -23.65
C THR A 149 -4.92 22.64 -23.61
N ASN A 150 -5.48 22.31 -24.76
CA ASN A 150 -6.56 21.33 -24.85
C ASN A 150 -6.03 19.88 -24.85
N ASP A 151 -6.95 18.92 -24.87
CA ASP A 151 -6.74 17.48 -24.98
C ASP A 151 -5.88 17.06 -26.20
N LEU A 152 -5.93 17.83 -27.28
CA LEU A 152 -5.11 17.61 -28.49
C LEU A 152 -3.70 18.24 -28.41
N GLY A 153 -3.31 18.78 -27.26
CA GLY A 153 -2.00 19.42 -27.07
C GLY A 153 -1.87 20.79 -27.73
N ARG A 154 -2.97 21.40 -28.19
CA ARG A 154 -2.98 22.72 -28.83
C ARG A 154 -3.25 23.81 -27.81
N ARG A 155 -2.54 24.92 -27.93
CA ARG A 155 -2.76 26.09 -27.08
C ARG A 155 -4.09 26.75 -27.42
N ILE A 156 -4.90 27.00 -26.40
CA ILE A 156 -6.22 27.64 -26.52
C ILE A 156 -6.26 28.92 -25.66
N LYS A 157 -7.14 29.85 -26.02
CA LYS A 157 -7.32 31.13 -25.30
C LYS A 157 -8.54 31.13 -24.39
N GLU A 158 -9.51 30.30 -24.72
CA GLU A 158 -10.79 30.15 -24.03
C GLU A 158 -11.13 28.65 -23.96
N ALA A 159 -11.73 28.22 -22.85
CA ALA A 159 -12.26 26.88 -22.67
C ALA A 159 -13.71 26.97 -22.19
N SER A 160 -14.64 26.49 -23.02
CA SER A 160 -16.08 26.47 -22.75
C SER A 160 -16.47 25.30 -21.84
N PRO A 161 -17.73 25.22 -21.35
CA PRO A 161 -18.20 24.08 -20.58
C PRO A 161 -17.94 22.74 -21.28
N SER A 162 -17.73 21.70 -20.48
CA SER A 162 -17.39 20.33 -20.88
C SER A 162 -16.03 20.16 -21.57
N THR A 163 -15.18 21.19 -21.55
CA THR A 163 -13.83 21.13 -22.14
C THR A 163 -12.78 20.83 -21.06
N PRO A 164 -11.98 19.75 -21.21
CA PRO A 164 -10.80 19.54 -20.40
C PRO A 164 -9.67 20.48 -20.84
N VAL A 165 -9.00 21.12 -19.88
CA VAL A 165 -7.93 22.08 -20.15
C VAL A 165 -6.77 21.88 -19.19
N GLU A 166 -5.58 21.68 -19.74
CA GLU A 166 -4.33 21.72 -18.99
C GLU A 166 -3.89 23.18 -18.84
N LEU A 167 -3.74 23.64 -17.60
CA LEU A 167 -3.28 25.00 -17.31
C LEU A 167 -2.01 25.05 -16.47
N THR A 168 -1.33 26.20 -16.54
CA THR A 168 -0.19 26.54 -15.68
C THR A 168 -0.39 27.90 -15.00
N GLY A 169 0.38 28.17 -13.96
CA GLY A 169 0.36 29.45 -13.24
C GLY A 169 -0.31 29.43 -11.87
N LEU A 170 -0.57 28.23 -11.35
CA LEU A 170 -0.93 28.02 -9.94
C LEU A 170 0.30 28.17 -9.05
N SER A 171 0.09 28.63 -7.82
CA SER A 171 1.18 28.81 -6.84
C SER A 171 1.70 27.48 -6.29
N ASP A 172 0.81 26.49 -6.20
CA ASP A 172 1.09 25.14 -5.71
C ASP A 172 0.22 24.12 -6.45
N VAL A 173 0.56 22.83 -6.35
CA VAL A 173 -0.15 21.72 -7.01
C VAL A 173 -1.48 21.47 -6.28
N PRO A 174 -2.64 21.61 -6.96
CA PRO A 174 -3.94 21.31 -6.36
C PRO A 174 -4.15 19.80 -6.19
N GLN A 175 -5.16 19.41 -5.40
CA GLN A 175 -5.53 17.99 -5.28
C GLN A 175 -6.51 17.58 -6.39
N ALA A 176 -6.46 16.31 -6.79
CA ALA A 176 -7.46 15.76 -7.71
C ALA A 176 -8.84 15.79 -7.03
N GLY A 177 -9.87 16.19 -7.77
CA GLY A 177 -11.23 16.39 -7.23
C GLY A 177 -11.46 17.74 -6.55
N ASP A 178 -10.44 18.60 -6.40
CA ASP A 178 -10.65 19.95 -5.92
C ASP A 178 -11.54 20.76 -6.88
N HIS A 179 -12.40 21.59 -6.32
CA HIS A 179 -13.21 22.51 -7.10
C HIS A 179 -12.42 23.80 -7.37
N PHE A 180 -12.58 24.34 -8.57
CA PHE A 180 -12.05 25.64 -8.92
C PHE A 180 -13.16 26.65 -9.21
N ALA A 181 -12.85 27.92 -9.00
CA ALA A 181 -13.69 29.03 -9.39
C ALA A 181 -12.83 30.21 -9.87
N VAL A 182 -13.30 30.88 -10.92
CA VAL A 182 -12.73 32.13 -11.43
C VAL A 182 -13.36 33.33 -10.72
N PHE A 183 -12.52 34.30 -10.37
CA PHE A 183 -12.91 35.52 -9.66
C PHE A 183 -12.84 36.75 -10.58
N GLU A 184 -13.43 37.85 -10.14
CA GLU A 184 -13.34 39.14 -10.87
C GLU A 184 -11.94 39.74 -10.79
N ASP A 185 -11.31 39.64 -9.63
CA ASP A 185 -10.06 40.31 -9.34
C ASP A 185 -9.09 39.39 -8.57
N GLU A 186 -7.80 39.61 -8.82
CA GLU A 186 -6.72 38.80 -8.23
C GLU A 186 -6.64 38.96 -6.71
N LYS A 187 -7.06 40.10 -6.17
CA LYS A 187 -6.99 40.38 -4.73
C LYS A 187 -8.01 39.53 -3.97
N SER A 188 -9.23 39.43 -4.47
CA SER A 188 -10.30 38.58 -3.95
C SER A 188 -9.93 37.10 -4.06
N ALA A 189 -9.39 36.68 -5.21
CA ALA A 189 -8.90 35.30 -5.41
C ALA A 189 -7.80 34.93 -4.40
N ARG A 190 -6.80 35.81 -4.24
CA ARG A 190 -5.69 35.59 -3.30
C ARG A 190 -6.18 35.52 -1.86
N ALA A 191 -7.04 36.45 -1.43
CA ALA A 191 -7.59 36.45 -0.07
C ALA A 191 -8.37 35.16 0.23
N ALA A 192 -9.21 34.71 -0.70
CA ALA A 192 -9.97 33.48 -0.56
C ALA A 192 -9.06 32.23 -0.52
N GLY A 193 -8.04 32.18 -1.38
CA GLY A 193 -7.06 31.09 -1.40
C GLY A 193 -6.23 31.02 -0.12
N GLU A 194 -5.71 32.15 0.36
CA GLU A 194 -4.91 32.23 1.59
C GLU A 194 -5.72 31.83 2.83
N GLU A 195 -6.99 32.24 2.92
CA GLU A 195 -7.87 31.85 4.02
C GLU A 195 -8.10 30.33 4.04
N ARG A 196 -8.38 29.72 2.87
CA ARG A 196 -8.57 28.27 2.74
C ARG A 196 -7.30 27.50 3.08
N ALA A 197 -6.15 27.92 2.55
CA ALA A 197 -4.86 27.31 2.84
C ALA A 197 -4.55 27.33 4.34
N LYS A 198 -4.77 28.48 5.01
CA LYS A 198 -4.58 28.62 6.46
C LYS A 198 -5.50 27.70 7.25
N ARG A 199 -6.77 27.59 6.85
CA ARG A 199 -7.74 26.70 7.49
C ARG A 199 -7.35 25.22 7.33
N ALA A 200 -6.91 24.82 6.14
CA ALA A 200 -6.45 23.47 5.88
C ALA A 200 -5.22 23.10 6.75
N GLN A 201 -4.26 24.02 6.88
CA GLN A 201 -3.10 23.83 7.77
C GLN A 201 -3.50 23.68 9.24
N LEU A 202 -4.47 24.46 9.71
CA LEU A 202 -4.98 24.35 11.09
C LEU A 202 -5.63 23.00 11.35
N ILE A 203 -6.44 22.49 10.40
CA ILE A 203 -7.08 21.18 10.50
C ILE A 203 -6.02 20.06 10.53
N LYS A 204 -5.01 20.12 9.66
CA LYS A 204 -3.90 19.15 9.62
C LYS A 204 -3.09 19.13 10.92
N ARG A 205 -2.94 20.30 11.58
CA ARG A 205 -2.29 20.41 12.91
C ARG A 205 -3.17 19.92 14.06
N GLN A 206 -4.49 19.94 13.90
CA GLN A 206 -5.42 19.42 14.91
C GLN A 206 -5.60 17.90 14.81
N SER A 207 -5.61 17.33 13.60
CA SER A 207 -5.69 15.88 13.41
C SER A 207 -4.46 15.15 13.96
N THR A 208 -3.27 15.74 13.84
CA THR A 208 -2.01 15.23 14.42
C THR A 208 -1.94 15.33 15.95
N ARG A 209 -2.82 16.10 16.59
CA ARG A 209 -2.81 16.31 18.06
C ARG A 209 -3.76 15.41 18.85
N ARG A 210 -4.59 14.58 18.20
CA ARG A 210 -5.39 13.55 18.89
C ARG A 210 -4.57 12.27 19.08
N VAL A 211 -3.43 12.39 19.75
CA VAL A 211 -2.82 11.24 20.43
C VAL A 211 -3.42 11.27 21.83
N SER A 212 -4.43 10.44 22.10
CA SER A 212 -4.92 10.24 23.46
C SER A 212 -3.83 9.54 24.29
N LEU A 213 -3.82 9.78 25.59
CA LEU A 213 -2.92 9.07 26.52
C LEU A 213 -3.09 7.55 26.45
N ASP A 214 -4.26 7.06 26.03
CA ASP A 214 -4.51 5.64 25.80
C ASP A 214 -3.69 5.09 24.61
N ASN A 215 -3.55 5.86 23.52
CA ASN A 215 -2.74 5.47 22.35
C ASN A 215 -1.22 5.53 22.63
N LEU A 216 -0.79 6.29 23.63
CA LEU A 216 0.60 6.30 24.09
C LEU A 216 0.98 4.98 24.79
N PHE A 217 0.03 4.32 25.44
CA PHE A 217 0.27 3.02 26.08
C PHE A 217 0.31 1.86 25.07
N ASP A 218 -0.45 1.93 23.98
CA ASP A 218 -0.40 0.94 22.90
C ASP A 218 0.90 1.06 22.10
N THR A 219 1.35 2.28 21.79
CA THR A 219 2.66 2.52 21.14
C THR A 219 3.86 2.15 22.01
N LEU A 220 3.73 2.21 23.34
CA LEU A 220 4.78 1.76 24.28
C LEU A 220 4.83 0.23 24.46
N LYS A 221 3.74 -0.50 24.13
CA LYS A 221 3.74 -1.97 24.13
C LYS A 221 4.31 -2.56 22.83
N GLU A 222 4.37 -1.79 21.75
CA GLU A 222 4.94 -2.16 20.44
C GLU A 222 6.48 -2.05 20.39
N GLY A 223 7.20 -2.35 21.48
CA GLY A 223 8.67 -2.34 21.52
C GLY A 223 9.38 -3.37 20.63
N GLN A 224 8.65 -4.07 19.75
CA GLN A 224 9.17 -5.13 18.88
C GLN A 224 8.71 -5.04 17.42
N VAL A 225 7.85 -4.07 17.05
CA VAL A 225 7.42 -3.96 15.64
C VAL A 225 8.49 -3.19 14.86
N LYS A 226 9.17 -3.87 13.94
CA LYS A 226 10.13 -3.22 13.05
C LYS A 226 9.37 -2.32 12.08
N THR A 227 9.84 -1.09 11.86
CA THR A 227 9.19 -0.16 10.93
C THR A 227 10.04 0.05 9.68
N VAL A 228 9.38 0.04 8.52
CA VAL A 228 9.99 0.40 7.24
C VAL A 228 9.47 1.77 6.85
N ASN A 229 10.35 2.76 6.93
CA ASN A 229 10.02 4.14 6.58
C ASN A 229 10.15 4.33 5.07
N ILE A 230 9.14 4.91 4.44
CA ILE A 230 9.08 5.11 3.00
C ILE A 230 8.75 6.57 2.66
N ILE A 231 9.49 7.13 1.71
CA ILE A 231 9.18 8.40 1.07
C ILE A 231 8.74 8.12 -0.37
N ILE A 232 7.58 8.64 -0.76
CA ILE A 232 6.99 8.43 -2.08
C ILE A 232 7.07 9.71 -2.89
N LYS A 233 7.62 9.61 -4.11
CA LYS A 233 7.56 10.64 -5.14
C LYS A 233 6.91 10.09 -6.38
N ALA A 234 5.86 10.74 -6.87
CA ALA A 234 5.18 10.33 -8.10
C ALA A 234 5.10 11.48 -9.11
N ASP A 235 4.85 11.13 -10.36
CA ASP A 235 4.59 12.09 -11.45
C ASP A 235 3.26 12.82 -11.27
N VAL A 236 2.25 12.12 -10.75
CA VAL A 236 0.89 12.64 -10.54
C VAL A 236 0.43 12.41 -9.09
N GLN A 237 -0.32 13.36 -8.54
CA GLN A 237 -0.83 13.30 -7.16
C GLN A 237 -1.65 12.04 -6.88
N GLY A 238 -2.58 11.69 -7.77
CA GLY A 238 -3.45 10.52 -7.59
C GLY A 238 -2.66 9.21 -7.49
N THR A 239 -1.55 9.10 -8.21
CA THR A 239 -0.67 7.93 -8.15
C THR A 239 0.10 7.86 -6.83
N ALA A 240 0.57 9.00 -6.31
CA ALA A 240 1.23 9.04 -5.00
C ALA A 240 0.27 8.59 -3.88
N GLU A 241 -0.98 9.04 -3.91
CA GLU A 241 -2.00 8.68 -2.93
C GLU A 241 -2.44 7.22 -3.06
N ALA A 242 -2.65 6.73 -4.28
CA ALA A 242 -2.99 5.33 -4.53
C ALA A 242 -1.87 4.40 -4.05
N LEU A 243 -0.60 4.73 -4.35
CA LEU A 243 0.54 3.95 -3.90
C LEU A 243 0.65 3.94 -2.37
N ALA A 244 0.47 5.10 -1.74
CA ALA A 244 0.48 5.20 -0.27
C ALA A 244 -0.60 4.33 0.37
N ALA A 245 -1.83 4.40 -0.14
CA ALA A 245 -2.94 3.59 0.36
C ALA A 245 -2.72 2.09 0.13
N SER A 246 -2.13 1.70 -1.00
CA SER A 246 -1.79 0.31 -1.29
C SER A 246 -0.68 -0.23 -0.37
N LEU A 247 0.37 0.56 -0.12
CA LEU A 247 1.47 0.16 0.76
C LEU A 247 1.03 0.04 2.23
N GLN A 248 0.10 0.88 2.67
CA GLN A 248 -0.49 0.77 4.02
C GLN A 248 -1.38 -0.46 4.23
N LYS A 249 -1.87 -1.08 3.15
CA LYS A 249 -2.65 -2.33 3.21
C LYS A 249 -1.77 -3.58 3.31
N ILE A 250 -0.46 -3.44 3.11
CA ILE A 250 0.48 -4.55 3.27
C ILE A 250 0.58 -4.85 4.76
N ASP A 251 0.15 -6.06 5.13
CA ASP A 251 0.21 -6.54 6.50
C ASP A 251 1.18 -7.72 6.56
N VAL A 252 2.31 -7.51 7.25
CA VAL A 252 3.32 -8.53 7.52
C VAL A 252 3.51 -8.58 9.02
N GLU A 253 3.26 -9.73 9.63
CA GLU A 253 3.36 -9.90 11.08
C GLU A 253 4.77 -9.49 11.57
N GLY A 254 4.84 -8.52 12.50
CA GLY A 254 6.10 -8.04 13.08
C GLY A 254 6.79 -6.90 12.33
N VAL A 255 6.30 -6.49 11.14
CA VAL A 255 6.84 -5.35 10.39
C VAL A 255 5.74 -4.41 9.90
N LYS A 256 5.89 -3.11 10.13
CA LYS A 256 4.92 -2.08 9.71
C LYS A 256 5.53 -1.11 8.71
N VAL A 257 4.77 -0.75 7.68
CA VAL A 257 5.13 0.32 6.75
C VAL A 257 4.70 1.67 7.33
N ASP A 258 5.62 2.62 7.39
CA ASP A 258 5.32 4.02 7.71
C ASP A 258 5.66 4.94 6.53
N ILE A 259 4.71 5.81 6.18
CA ILE A 259 4.86 6.73 5.05
C ILE A 259 5.21 8.11 5.61
N VAL A 260 6.51 8.40 5.61
CA VAL A 260 7.06 9.65 6.17
C VAL A 260 6.61 10.84 5.33
N HIS A 261 6.66 10.70 4.01
CA HIS A 261 6.28 11.77 3.10
C HIS A 261 5.83 11.22 1.75
N ALA A 262 4.73 11.74 1.21
CA ALA A 262 4.27 11.48 -0.14
C ALA A 262 4.06 12.82 -0.85
N ALA A 263 4.73 13.00 -1.99
CA ALA A 263 4.69 14.24 -2.75
C ALA A 263 4.85 13.99 -4.25
N VAL A 264 4.62 15.04 -5.03
CA VAL A 264 4.65 15.01 -6.49
C VAL A 264 5.89 15.72 -7.02
N GLY A 265 6.42 15.20 -8.13
CA GLY A 265 7.56 15.76 -8.84
C GLY A 265 8.85 14.95 -8.67
N ALA A 266 9.91 15.44 -9.29
CA ALA A 266 11.24 14.83 -9.25
C ALA A 266 11.78 14.74 -7.81
N ILE A 267 12.66 13.76 -7.58
CA ILE A 267 13.32 13.57 -6.27
C ILE A 267 14.39 14.65 -6.12
N SER A 268 14.29 15.41 -5.03
CA SER A 268 15.15 16.55 -4.69
C SER A 268 16.12 16.24 -3.55
N GLU A 269 17.14 17.07 -3.36
CA GLU A 269 18.10 17.00 -2.24
C GLU A 269 17.41 17.02 -0.87
N SER A 270 16.33 17.82 -0.74
CA SER A 270 15.55 17.85 0.50
C SER A 270 14.86 16.52 0.81
N ASP A 271 14.49 15.76 -0.22
CA ASP A 271 13.88 14.43 -0.03
C ASP A 271 14.93 13.41 0.41
N VAL A 272 16.14 13.49 -0.16
CA VAL A 272 17.30 12.67 0.24
C VAL A 272 17.70 12.97 1.68
N SER A 273 17.78 14.25 2.04
CA SER A 273 18.10 14.67 3.41
C SER A 273 17.05 14.19 4.42
N LEU A 274 15.77 14.22 4.05
CA LEU A 274 14.67 13.70 4.87
C LEU A 274 14.76 12.18 5.01
N ALA A 275 15.09 11.48 3.92
CA ALA A 275 15.29 10.03 3.91
C ALA A 275 16.44 9.62 4.83
N ALA A 276 17.59 10.29 4.75
CA ALA A 276 18.73 10.04 5.63
C ALA A 276 18.39 10.28 7.10
N ALA A 277 17.68 11.38 7.41
CA ALA A 277 17.30 11.70 8.78
C ALA A 277 16.27 10.72 9.39
N SER A 278 15.45 10.08 8.55
CA SER A 278 14.39 9.15 8.96
C SER A 278 14.72 7.69 8.69
N ASN A 279 15.91 7.38 8.15
CA ASN A 279 16.30 6.06 7.66
C ASN A 279 15.24 5.45 6.72
N ALA A 280 14.75 6.25 5.76
CA ALA A 280 13.68 5.90 4.86
C ALA A 280 14.19 5.55 3.45
N ILE A 281 13.47 4.64 2.78
CA ILE A 281 13.70 4.31 1.36
C ILE A 281 12.88 5.29 0.51
N ILE A 282 13.48 5.80 -0.58
CA ILE A 282 12.77 6.68 -1.52
C ILE A 282 12.24 5.86 -2.69
N ILE A 283 10.93 5.93 -2.92
CA ILE A 283 10.26 5.31 -4.07
C ILE A 283 9.82 6.39 -5.06
N GLY A 284 10.43 6.37 -6.24
CA GLY A 284 10.08 7.21 -7.37
C GLY A 284 9.18 6.49 -8.38
N PHE A 285 7.92 6.88 -8.49
CA PHE A 285 6.98 6.37 -9.49
C PHE A 285 6.93 7.30 -10.70
N ASN A 286 7.40 6.82 -11.86
CA ASN A 286 7.52 7.60 -13.12
C ASN A 286 8.33 8.91 -13.01
N VAL A 287 9.06 9.11 -11.91
CA VAL A 287 9.91 10.27 -11.68
C VAL A 287 11.38 9.85 -11.62
N ARG A 288 12.26 10.84 -11.81
CA ARG A 288 13.71 10.64 -11.71
C ARG A 288 14.29 11.57 -10.63
N PRO A 289 15.39 11.18 -9.97
CA PRO A 289 16.14 12.11 -9.14
C PRO A 289 16.85 13.16 -9.98
N THR A 290 16.95 14.36 -9.42
CA THR A 290 17.81 15.41 -9.95
C THR A 290 19.29 14.99 -9.85
N GLY A 291 20.17 15.62 -10.65
CA GLY A 291 21.60 15.27 -10.66
C GLY A 291 22.24 15.40 -9.28
N LEU A 292 21.95 16.49 -8.57
CA LEU A 292 22.44 16.74 -7.22
C LEU A 292 21.84 15.77 -6.18
N ALA A 293 20.54 15.45 -6.29
CA ALA A 293 19.93 14.46 -5.41
C ALA A 293 20.54 13.06 -5.58
N ARG A 294 20.96 12.68 -6.79
CA ARG A 294 21.66 11.40 -7.01
C ARG A 294 23.03 11.38 -6.33
N GLU A 295 23.82 12.44 -6.52
CA GLU A 295 25.14 12.55 -5.88
C GLU A 295 25.03 12.53 -4.34
N GLN A 296 24.03 13.22 -3.78
CA GLN A 296 23.80 13.21 -2.34
C GLN A 296 23.35 11.83 -1.83
N ALA A 297 22.49 11.14 -2.56
CA ALA A 297 22.02 9.81 -2.17
C ALA A 297 23.15 8.78 -2.13
N GLU A 298 24.10 8.85 -3.07
CA GLU A 298 25.31 8.01 -3.06
C GLU A 298 26.23 8.36 -1.87
N HIS A 299 26.28 9.63 -1.46
CA HIS A 299 27.10 10.08 -0.34
C HIS A 299 26.52 9.72 1.04
N GLU A 300 25.20 9.78 1.17
CA GLU A 300 24.45 9.52 2.41
C GLU A 300 23.94 8.07 2.51
N ASP A 301 24.26 7.22 1.53
CA ASP A 301 23.83 5.81 1.42
C ASP A 301 22.29 5.66 1.48
N VAL A 302 21.58 6.58 0.81
CA VAL A 302 20.12 6.59 0.74
C VAL A 302 19.65 5.78 -0.46
N ASP A 303 18.83 4.77 -0.21
CA ASP A 303 18.34 3.85 -1.22
C ASP A 303 17.18 4.47 -2.04
N ILE A 304 17.42 4.69 -3.35
CA ILE A 304 16.42 5.26 -4.29
C ILE A 304 15.97 4.18 -5.27
N ARG A 305 14.68 3.81 -5.20
CA ARG A 305 14.06 2.80 -6.07
C ARG A 305 13.10 3.45 -7.05
N LEU A 306 13.25 3.13 -8.34
CA LEU A 306 12.50 3.76 -9.42
C LEU A 306 11.60 2.74 -10.12
N HIS A 307 10.31 3.06 -10.19
CA HIS A 307 9.29 2.15 -10.70
C HIS A 307 8.34 2.85 -11.66
N SER A 308 7.70 2.03 -12.50
CA SER A 308 6.62 2.45 -13.41
C SER A 308 5.38 1.57 -13.28
N ILE A 309 5.40 0.57 -12.39
CA ILE A 309 4.32 -0.41 -12.19
C ILE A 309 4.11 -0.59 -10.69
N ILE A 310 2.88 -0.32 -10.22
CA ILE A 310 2.55 -0.31 -8.78
C ILE A 310 2.77 -1.68 -8.13
N TYR A 311 2.36 -2.76 -8.79
CA TYR A 311 2.50 -4.12 -8.24
C TYR A 311 3.96 -4.52 -7.94
N LYS A 312 4.92 -4.05 -8.75
CA LYS A 312 6.35 -4.33 -8.51
C LYS A 312 6.85 -3.63 -7.24
N VAL A 313 6.33 -2.43 -6.97
CA VAL A 313 6.66 -1.68 -5.74
C VAL A 313 6.16 -2.45 -4.52
N ILE A 314 4.91 -2.91 -4.57
CA ILE A 314 4.27 -3.66 -3.49
C ILE A 314 5.08 -4.94 -3.20
N GLU A 315 5.41 -5.70 -4.24
CA GLU A 315 6.18 -6.94 -4.13
C GLU A 315 7.59 -6.72 -3.54
N GLU A 316 8.29 -5.67 -3.97
CA GLU A 316 9.62 -5.34 -3.48
C GLU A 316 9.59 -4.91 -2.00
N ILE A 317 8.62 -4.08 -1.62
CA ILE A 317 8.43 -3.67 -0.21
C ILE A 317 8.04 -4.87 0.65
N GLU A 318 7.13 -5.73 0.19
CA GLU A 318 6.75 -6.94 0.93
C GLU A 318 7.94 -7.88 1.12
N THR A 319 8.79 -8.03 0.09
CA THR A 319 10.02 -8.82 0.18
C THR A 319 11.02 -8.22 1.16
N ALA A 320 11.20 -6.89 1.14
CA ALA A 320 12.05 -6.19 2.09
C ALA A 320 11.56 -6.35 3.53
N MET A 321 10.24 -6.26 3.77
CA MET A 321 9.62 -6.50 5.07
C MET A 321 9.86 -7.93 5.56
N ARG A 322 9.67 -8.94 4.70
CA ARG A 322 9.95 -10.35 5.06
C ARG A 322 11.42 -10.59 5.38
N GLY A 323 12.34 -9.95 4.66
CA GLY A 323 13.78 -10.04 4.93
C GLY A 323 14.21 -9.41 6.27
N MET A 324 13.35 -8.58 6.88
CA MET A 324 13.58 -8.00 8.20
C MET A 324 13.05 -8.86 9.36
N LEU A 325 12.32 -9.93 9.07
CA LEU A 325 11.84 -10.87 10.10
C LEU A 325 13.01 -11.67 10.65
N ASP A 326 13.01 -11.87 11.96
CA ASP A 326 13.98 -12.74 12.61
C ASP A 326 13.63 -14.21 12.25
N PRO A 327 14.62 -15.09 11.99
CA PRO A 327 14.36 -16.48 11.65
C PRO A 327 13.64 -17.22 12.79
N GLU A 328 12.63 -18.03 12.45
CA GLU A 328 11.89 -18.85 13.41
C GLU A 328 12.68 -20.12 13.75
N TYR A 329 13.36 -20.13 14.90
CA TYR A 329 14.00 -21.35 15.41
C TYR A 329 12.94 -22.39 15.82
N LYS A 330 13.00 -23.60 15.25
CA LYS A 330 12.18 -24.74 15.67
C LYS A 330 12.97 -25.70 16.54
N GLU A 331 12.33 -26.18 17.58
CA GLU A 331 12.88 -27.23 18.45
C GLU A 331 12.81 -28.59 17.74
N GLU A 332 13.97 -29.16 17.41
CA GLU A 332 14.08 -30.54 16.95
C GLU A 332 14.59 -31.41 18.09
N ILE A 333 13.81 -32.41 18.50
CA ILE A 333 14.24 -33.40 19.50
C ILE A 333 15.25 -34.35 18.85
N ILE A 334 16.48 -34.34 19.35
CA ILE A 334 17.60 -35.12 18.80
C ILE A 334 17.85 -36.43 19.57
N GLY A 335 17.37 -36.54 20.80
CA GLY A 335 17.51 -37.76 21.58
C GLY A 335 16.77 -37.77 22.91
N GLU A 336 16.58 -38.98 23.42
CA GLU A 336 15.99 -39.26 24.73
C GLU A 336 16.94 -40.18 25.50
N ALA A 337 17.17 -39.86 26.76
CA ALA A 337 18.00 -40.64 27.66
C ALA A 337 17.32 -40.79 29.03
N VAL A 338 17.65 -41.85 29.78
CA VAL A 338 17.14 -42.05 31.14
C VAL A 338 18.30 -42.12 32.13
N VAL A 339 18.13 -41.43 33.25
CA VAL A 339 19.10 -41.38 34.35
C VAL A 339 19.08 -42.72 35.10
N ARG A 340 20.24 -43.35 35.20
CA ARG A 340 20.43 -44.63 35.91
C ARG A 340 21.09 -44.43 37.26
N GLU A 341 22.04 -43.51 37.35
CA GLU A 341 22.79 -43.25 38.57
C GLU A 341 23.11 -41.76 38.68
N THR A 342 23.27 -41.25 39.90
CA THR A 342 23.66 -39.86 40.15
C THR A 342 24.91 -39.82 41.01
N PHE A 343 25.89 -39.03 40.60
CA PHE A 343 27.15 -38.85 41.29
C PHE A 343 27.24 -37.42 41.79
N ASN A 344 27.36 -37.23 43.10
CA ASN A 344 27.55 -35.90 43.67
C ASN A 344 29.05 -35.64 43.88
N VAL A 345 29.61 -34.67 43.17
CA VAL A 345 31.03 -34.31 43.27
C VAL A 345 31.18 -32.97 43.96
N SER A 346 31.83 -32.97 45.13
CA SER A 346 32.13 -31.78 45.92
C SER A 346 32.82 -30.71 45.06
N LYS A 347 32.21 -29.51 44.95
CA LYS A 347 32.62 -28.34 44.14
C LYS A 347 32.24 -28.33 42.64
N VAL A 348 31.75 -29.43 42.08
CA VAL A 348 31.35 -29.50 40.66
C VAL A 348 29.83 -29.57 40.51
N GLY A 349 29.14 -30.33 41.36
CA GLY A 349 27.68 -30.49 41.30
C GLY A 349 27.24 -31.94 41.11
N THR A 350 25.97 -32.14 40.76
CA THR A 350 25.39 -33.46 40.47
C THR A 350 25.65 -33.85 39.01
N ILE A 351 26.33 -34.97 38.81
CA ILE A 351 26.53 -35.59 37.49
C ILE A 351 25.54 -36.74 37.35
N ALA A 352 24.71 -36.69 36.32
CA ALA A 352 23.76 -37.74 36.01
C ALA A 352 24.40 -38.76 35.06
N GLY A 353 24.57 -39.99 35.54
CA GLY A 353 24.85 -41.15 34.70
C GLY A 353 23.57 -41.57 33.99
N PHE A 354 23.55 -41.46 32.67
CA PHE A 354 22.38 -41.73 31.84
C PHE A 354 22.68 -42.80 30.79
N MET A 355 21.61 -43.41 30.27
CA MET A 355 21.65 -44.30 29.13
C MET A 355 20.73 -43.75 28.04
N VAL A 356 21.23 -43.64 26.80
CA VAL A 356 20.44 -43.16 25.66
C VAL A 356 19.45 -44.25 25.24
N ILE A 357 18.15 -43.90 25.23
CA ILE A 357 17.06 -44.76 24.78
C ILE A 357 16.86 -44.60 23.27
N ARG A 358 16.95 -43.36 22.79
CA ARG A 358 16.69 -43.04 21.39
C ARG A 358 17.52 -41.84 20.94
N GLY A 359 17.99 -41.87 19.70
CA GLY A 359 18.72 -40.76 19.10
C GLY A 359 20.13 -40.60 19.68
N LYS A 360 20.53 -39.36 19.98
CA LYS A 360 21.84 -39.04 20.50
C LYS A 360 21.80 -37.82 21.42
N VAL A 361 22.74 -37.77 22.36
CA VAL A 361 22.96 -36.62 23.25
C VAL A 361 24.16 -35.85 22.71
N GLN A 362 23.97 -34.60 22.30
CA GLN A 362 25.05 -33.72 21.85
C GLN A 362 25.37 -32.67 22.91
N ARG A 363 26.65 -32.34 23.09
CA ARG A 363 27.08 -31.36 24.10
C ARG A 363 26.55 -29.96 23.85
N ASP A 364 26.41 -29.55 22.60
CA ASP A 364 25.97 -28.20 22.21
C ASP A 364 24.44 -28.08 22.13
N ALA A 365 23.70 -29.06 22.63
CA ALA A 365 22.24 -29.10 22.64
C ALA A 365 21.67 -28.73 24.01
N SER A 366 20.39 -28.36 24.04
CA SER A 366 19.63 -28.12 25.27
C SER A 366 18.99 -29.41 25.76
N VAL A 367 18.75 -29.51 27.06
CA VAL A 367 18.13 -30.69 27.68
C VAL A 367 16.99 -30.30 28.60
N ARG A 368 15.87 -31.00 28.47
CA ARG A 368 14.76 -30.99 29.42
C ARG A 368 14.82 -32.20 30.32
N VAL A 369 14.66 -31.95 31.62
CA VAL A 369 14.53 -32.99 32.63
C VAL A 369 13.05 -33.22 32.87
N ILE A 370 12.60 -34.45 32.64
CA ILE A 370 11.20 -34.87 32.75
C ILE A 370 11.11 -35.93 33.84
N ARG A 371 10.22 -35.70 34.82
CA ARG A 371 9.91 -36.63 35.91
C ARG A 371 8.41 -36.89 35.91
N ASP A 372 8.02 -38.16 35.84
CA ASP A 372 6.60 -38.58 35.79
C ASP A 372 5.78 -37.86 34.69
N GLY A 373 6.41 -37.53 33.57
CA GLY A 373 5.78 -36.83 32.44
C GLY A 373 5.67 -35.31 32.58
N VAL A 374 6.25 -34.71 33.63
CA VAL A 374 6.28 -33.25 33.85
C VAL A 374 7.71 -32.73 33.65
N VAL A 375 7.85 -31.63 32.90
CA VAL A 375 9.15 -30.93 32.74
C VAL A 375 9.50 -30.23 34.05
N ILE A 376 10.56 -30.68 34.70
CA ILE A 376 11.06 -30.14 35.97
C ILE A 376 12.08 -29.03 35.73
N HIS A 377 12.88 -29.16 34.66
CA HIS A 377 13.91 -28.20 34.33
C HIS A 377 14.21 -28.19 32.82
N ASP A 378 14.58 -27.02 32.31
CA ASP A 378 15.07 -26.81 30.94
C ASP A 378 16.37 -26.01 31.04
N GLY A 379 17.45 -26.54 30.46
CA GLY A 379 18.77 -25.93 30.57
C GLY A 379 19.77 -26.45 29.55
N ALA A 380 20.90 -25.75 29.45
CA ALA A 380 22.01 -26.15 28.59
C ALA A 380 22.89 -27.24 29.25
N ILE A 381 23.53 -28.06 28.43
CA ILE A 381 24.46 -29.10 28.89
C ILE A 381 25.82 -28.47 29.20
N ALA A 382 26.19 -28.43 30.48
CA ALA A 382 27.48 -27.89 30.92
C ALA A 382 28.66 -28.81 30.55
N SER A 383 28.47 -30.12 30.69
CA SER A 383 29.48 -31.11 30.32
C SER A 383 28.87 -32.44 29.92
N LEU A 384 29.51 -33.11 28.96
CA LEU A 384 29.14 -34.42 28.45
C LEU A 384 30.39 -35.32 28.42
N LYS A 385 30.33 -36.43 29.13
CA LYS A 385 31.44 -37.39 29.25
C LYS A 385 30.97 -38.80 28.94
N HIS A 386 31.86 -39.59 28.37
CA HIS A 386 31.70 -41.03 28.24
C HIS A 386 32.82 -41.68 29.04
N TYR A 387 32.46 -42.35 30.14
CA TYR A 387 33.40 -42.75 31.20
C TYR A 387 34.20 -41.57 31.77
N LYS A 388 35.48 -41.42 31.41
CA LYS A 388 36.38 -40.38 31.92
C LYS A 388 36.69 -39.30 30.88
N ASP A 389 36.31 -39.51 29.62
CA ASP A 389 36.68 -38.66 28.50
C ASP A 389 35.54 -37.70 28.14
N ASP A 390 35.88 -36.44 27.88
CA ASP A 390 34.95 -35.44 27.35
C ASP A 390 34.64 -35.76 25.88
N VAL A 391 33.35 -35.94 25.57
CA VAL A 391 32.88 -36.32 24.23
C VAL A 391 31.92 -35.27 23.67
N LYS A 392 31.87 -35.18 22.33
CA LYS A 392 30.96 -34.26 21.64
C LYS A 392 29.54 -34.79 21.53
N GLU A 393 29.41 -36.11 21.39
CA GLU A 393 28.11 -36.78 21.33
C GLU A 393 28.18 -38.20 21.92
N VAL A 394 27.07 -38.65 22.48
CA VAL A 394 26.84 -40.02 22.96
C VAL A 394 25.67 -40.61 22.19
N GLY A 395 25.89 -41.76 21.56
CA GLY A 395 24.93 -42.39 20.66
C GLY A 395 23.94 -43.31 21.37
N ASN A 396 23.03 -43.90 20.59
CA ASN A 396 21.98 -44.77 21.10
C ASN A 396 22.55 -46.01 21.82
N ALA A 397 21.90 -46.44 22.91
CA ALA A 397 22.31 -47.55 23.77
C ALA A 397 23.71 -47.42 24.38
N GLN A 398 24.28 -46.21 24.41
CA GLN A 398 25.52 -45.90 25.13
C GLN A 398 25.21 -45.19 26.44
N GLU A 399 26.10 -45.37 27.41
CA GLU A 399 26.03 -44.74 28.72
C GLU A 399 26.95 -43.51 28.75
N GLY A 400 26.50 -42.44 29.39
CA GLY A 400 27.27 -41.21 29.53
C GLY A 400 27.05 -40.54 30.87
N GLY A 401 27.93 -39.61 31.21
CA GLY A 401 27.75 -38.67 32.30
C GLY A 401 27.41 -37.29 31.74
N LEU A 402 26.30 -36.71 32.18
CA LEU A 402 25.87 -35.37 31.79
C LEU A 402 25.72 -34.50 33.04
N MET A 403 26.11 -33.24 32.90
CA MET A 403 25.89 -32.22 33.90
C MET A 403 25.14 -31.05 33.25
N ILE A 404 24.09 -30.58 33.92
CA ILE A 404 23.26 -29.47 33.47
C ILE A 404 23.77 -28.18 34.11
N GLU A 405 23.77 -27.09 33.35
CA GLU A 405 24.20 -25.79 33.87
C GLU A 405 23.24 -25.29 34.96
N ASN A 406 23.78 -24.87 36.11
CA ASN A 406 23.04 -24.30 37.23
C ASN A 406 21.91 -25.18 37.82
N TYR A 407 21.90 -26.48 37.54
CA TYR A 407 20.88 -27.41 38.04
C TYR A 407 21.50 -28.68 38.62
N ASN A 408 21.06 -29.05 39.83
CA ASN A 408 21.63 -30.17 40.60
C ASN A 408 20.59 -31.18 41.10
N ASP A 409 19.28 -30.92 40.95
CA ASP A 409 18.21 -31.78 41.46
C ASP A 409 17.78 -32.84 40.44
N ILE A 410 18.69 -33.77 40.17
CA ILE A 410 18.48 -34.89 39.25
C ILE A 410 18.30 -36.16 40.08
N LEU A 411 17.25 -36.93 39.78
CA LEU A 411 16.97 -38.21 40.42
C LEU A 411 17.15 -39.37 39.43
N VAL A 412 17.31 -40.57 39.99
CA VAL A 412 17.29 -41.80 39.21
C VAL A 412 15.88 -41.98 38.61
N ASP A 413 15.82 -42.51 37.39
CA ASP A 413 14.62 -42.66 36.55
C ASP A 413 14.05 -41.37 35.95
N ASP A 414 14.70 -40.21 36.14
CA ASP A 414 14.41 -39.01 35.35
C ASP A 414 14.72 -39.25 33.86
N THR A 415 13.90 -38.66 32.98
CA THR A 415 14.10 -38.72 31.52
C THR A 415 14.68 -37.39 31.02
N PHE A 416 15.75 -37.47 30.25
CA PHE A 416 16.33 -36.35 29.53
C PHE A 416 15.84 -36.34 28.09
N GLU A 417 15.13 -35.29 27.72
CA GLU A 417 14.77 -34.97 26.34
C GLU A 417 15.75 -33.92 25.82
N VAL A 418 16.60 -34.31 24.87
CA VAL A 418 17.63 -33.45 24.30
C VAL A 418 17.13 -32.90 22.97
N TYR A 419 17.17 -31.58 22.83
CA TYR A 419 16.68 -30.88 21.66
C TYR A 419 17.68 -29.82 21.19
N LYS A 420 17.63 -29.52 19.90
CA LYS A 420 18.44 -28.49 19.28
C LYS A 420 17.53 -27.50 18.57
N MET A 421 17.87 -26.22 18.67
CA MET A 421 17.26 -25.18 17.84
C MET A 421 17.79 -25.28 16.41
N VAL A 422 16.89 -25.50 15.46
CA VAL A 422 17.18 -25.51 14.03
C VAL A 422 16.54 -24.28 13.39
N GLU A 423 17.30 -23.61 12.52
CA GLU A 423 16.86 -22.44 11.75
C GLU A 423 15.82 -22.80 10.67
#